data_AF-A3MWP4-F1
#
_entry.id   AF-A3MWP4-F1
#
_cell.length_a   1.000
_cell.length_b   1.000
_cell.length_c   1.000
_cell.angle_alpha   90.00
_cell.angle_beta   90.00
_cell.angle_gamma   90.00
#
_symmetry.space_group_name_H-M   'P 1'
#
loop_
_entity.id
_entity.type
_entity.pdbx_description
1 polymer ?
#
loop_
_entity_poly.entity_id
_entity_poly.type
_entity_poly.pdbx_seq_one_letter_code
_entity_poly.pdbx_strand_id
1 'polypeptide(L)' 'MDLVLLIKELGGEADLETIAEAAWKRGIPPPVATRRLMRLVEKGVVEVVCDVGVRYRVR' A
#
# COMPACT_ATOMS: atom_id res chain seq x y z
N MET A 1 -1.10 -0.55 15.49
CA MET A 1 -1.90 -1.02 14.34
C MET A 1 -0.95 -1.40 13.22
N ASP A 2 -1.11 -2.61 12.72
CA ASP A 2 -0.15 -3.28 11.83
C ASP A 2 -0.56 -3.12 10.36
N LEU A 3 0.31 -2.52 9.54
CA LEU A 3 0.09 -2.37 8.09
C LEU A 3 0.03 -3.73 7.39
N VAL A 4 0.70 -4.75 7.94
CA VAL A 4 0.65 -6.11 7.39
C VAL A 4 -0.74 -6.71 7.57
N LEU A 5 -1.37 -6.51 8.73
CA LEU A 5 -2.73 -6.95 8.97
C LEU A 5 -3.70 -6.24 8.02
N LEU A 6 -3.51 -4.94 7.81
CA LEU A 6 -4.33 -4.16 6.88
C LEU A 6 -4.20 -4.68 5.43
N ILE A 7 -2.99 -4.98 4.96
CA ILE A 7 -2.78 -5.57 3.62
C ILE A 7 -3.45 -6.95 3.52
N LYS A 8 -3.37 -7.78 4.58
CA LYS A 8 -4.06 -9.07 4.62
C LYS A 8 -5.58 -8.92 4.54
N GLU A 9 -6.14 -7.96 5.26
CA GLU A 9 -7.59 -7.66 5.22
C GLU A 9 -8.04 -7.12 3.86
N LEU A 10 -7.14 -6.50 3.09
CA LEU A 10 -7.37 -6.07 1.71
C LEU A 10 -7.24 -7.20 0.67
N GLY A 11 -6.99 -8.44 1.11
CA GLY A 11 -6.86 -9.59 0.21
C GLY A 11 -5.42 -10.06 0.00
N GLY A 12 -4.46 -9.53 0.76
CA GLY A 12 -3.05 -9.95 0.70
C GLY A 12 -2.20 -9.18 -0.30
N GLU A 13 -2.82 -8.48 -1.25
CA GLU A 13 -2.17 -7.62 -2.24
C GLU A 13 -3.08 -6.42 -2.54
N ALA A 14 -2.52 -5.22 -2.61
CA ALA A 14 -3.26 -4.00 -2.93
C ALA A 14 -2.29 -2.91 -3.44
N ASP A 15 -2.81 -1.99 -4.25
CA ASP A 15 -2.05 -0.83 -4.69
C ASP A 15 -1.81 0.19 -3.55
N LEU A 16 -0.86 1.10 -3.77
CA LEU A 16 -0.46 2.07 -2.76
C LEU A 16 -1.59 3.02 -2.35
N GLU A 17 -2.46 3.40 -3.28
CA GLU A 17 -3.58 4.33 -3.04
C GLU A 17 -4.62 3.67 -2.13
N THR A 18 -5.01 2.43 -2.44
CA THR A 18 -5.90 1.61 -1.62
C THR A 18 -5.36 1.41 -0.21
N ILE A 19 -4.07 1.06 -0.07
CA ILE A 19 -3.44 0.89 1.24
C ILE A 19 -3.41 2.21 2.03
N ALA A 20 -3.07 3.32 1.38
CA ALA A 20 -3.00 4.63 2.01
C ALA A 20 -4.38 5.13 2.47
N GLU A 21 -5.42 4.94 1.65
CA GLU A 21 -6.79 5.30 2.00
C GLU A 21 -7.31 4.45 3.19
N ALA A 22 -7.08 3.14 3.17
CA ALA A 22 -7.47 2.26 4.26
C ALA A 22 -6.73 2.59 5.56
N ALA A 23 -5.44 2.92 5.48
CA ALA A 23 -4.65 3.35 6.62
C ALA A 23 -5.18 4.68 7.19
N TRP A 24 -5.57 5.61 6.33
CA TRP A 24 -6.18 6.90 6.73
C TRP A 24 -7.51 6.72 7.46
N LYS A 25 -8.40 5.86 6.95
CA LYS A 25 -9.67 5.52 7.62
C LYS A 25 -9.49 4.97 9.04
N ARG A 26 -8.30 4.44 9.35
CA ARG A 26 -7.95 3.94 10.68
C ARG A 26 -7.06 4.90 11.49
N GLY A 27 -6.88 6.13 11.02
CA GLY A 27 -6.14 7.18 11.72
C GLY A 27 -4.62 7.16 11.51
N ILE A 28 -4.10 6.46 10.50
CA ILE A 28 -2.69 6.57 10.10
C ILE A 28 -2.59 7.56 8.94
N PRO A 29 -1.90 8.70 9.10
CA PRO A 29 -1.67 9.66 8.02
C PRO A 29 -0.95 9.01 6.82
N PRO A 30 -1.31 9.36 5.57
CA PRO A 30 -0.68 8.77 4.39
C PRO A 30 0.86 8.80 4.41
N PRO A 31 1.54 9.91 4.77
CA PRO A 31 3.01 9.93 4.82
C PRO A 31 3.60 8.92 5.82
N VAL A 32 2.90 8.68 6.93
CA VAL A 32 3.29 7.69 7.94
C VAL A 32 3.05 6.28 7.41
N ALA A 33 1.93 6.05 6.72
CA ALA A 33 1.60 4.77 6.10
C ALA A 33 2.66 4.39 5.05
N THR A 34 2.97 5.29 4.11
CA THR A 34 3.97 5.08 3.06
C THR A 34 5.36 4.79 3.64
N ARG A 35 5.80 5.57 4.64
CA ARG A 35 7.11 5.36 5.29
C ARG A 35 7.19 4.00 5.99
N ARG A 36 6.11 3.56 6.63
CA ARG A 36 6.05 2.25 7.28
C ARG A 36 6.02 1.13 6.23
N LEU A 37 5.30 1.33 5.12
CA LEU A 37 5.27 0.39 4.01
C LEU A 37 6.67 0.17 3.43
N MET A 38 7.41 1.24 3.16
CA MET A 38 8.80 1.16 2.71
C MET A 38 9.68 0.36 3.67
N ARG A 39 9.56 0.59 4.98
CA ARG A 39 10.30 -0.20 5.99
C ARG A 39 9.92 -1.67 6.00
N LEU A 40 8.68 -2.03 5.67
CA LEU A 40 8.25 -3.43 5.57
C LEU A 40 8.85 -4.08 4.33
N VAL A 41 8.96 -3.33 3.23
CA VAL A 41 9.66 -3.75 2.00
C VAL A 41 11.16 -3.95 2.26
N GLU A 42 11.82 -2.99 2.91
CA GLU A 42 13.25 -3.10 3.27
C GLU A 42 13.55 -4.32 4.17
N LYS A 43 12.57 -4.74 4.97
CA LYS A 43 12.67 -5.92 5.84
C LYS A 43 12.27 -7.23 5.17
N GLY A 44 11.82 -7.20 3.90
CA GLY A 44 11.33 -8.38 3.18
C GLY A 44 10.01 -8.93 3.72
N VAL A 45 9.23 -8.13 4.47
CA VAL A 45 7.92 -8.54 5.00
C VAL A 45 6.80 -8.32 3.98
N VAL A 46 6.97 -7.33 3.11
CA VAL A 46 6.06 -6.99 2.01
C VAL A 46 6.88 -6.93 0.73
N GLU A 47 6.36 -7.52 -0.34
CA GLU A 47 6.98 -7.44 -1.67
C GLU A 47 6.28 -6.36 -2.51
N VAL A 48 7.04 -5.68 -3.36
CA VAL A 48 6.48 -4.77 -4.36
C VAL A 48 6.24 -5.57 -5.63
N VAL A 49 4.97 -5.84 -5.93
CA VAL A 49 4.56 -6.45 -7.20
C VAL A 49 4.32 -5.32 -8.19
N CYS A 50 5.22 -5.17 -9.15
CA CYS A 50 5.07 -4.21 -10.26
C CYS A 50 4.25 -4.85 -11.38
N ASP A 51 2.99 -4.47 -11.52
CA ASP A 51 2.16 -4.88 -12.65
C ASP A 51 2.21 -3.85 -13.81
N VAL A 52 1.85 -4.27 -15.03
CA VAL A 52 1.91 -3.48 -16.26
C VAL A 52 0.78 -2.42 -16.27
N GLY A 53 1.01 -1.27 -15.61
CA GLY A 53 0.01 -0.20 -15.47
C GLY A 53 -0.36 0.53 -16.76
N VAL A 54 -1.67 0.59 -17.05
CA VAL A 54 -2.37 1.11 -18.24
C VAL A 54 -2.24 2.62 -18.42
N ARG A 55 -2.18 3.09 -19.68
CA ARG A 55 -2.16 4.52 -20.03
C ARG A 55 -3.33 4.94 -20.92
N TYR A 56 -3.86 6.11 -20.60
CA TYR A 56 -4.90 6.82 -21.33
C TYR A 56 -4.29 7.74 -22.38
N ARG A 57 -4.98 7.88 -23.52
CA ARG A 57 -4.63 8.83 -24.57
C ARG A 57 -5.83 9.74 -24.83
N VAL A 58 -5.62 11.03 -24.59
CA VAL A 58 -6.54 12.09 -25.02
C VAL A 58 -6.29 12.35 -26.52
N ARG A 59 -7.36 12.59 -27.30
CA ARG A 59 -7.28 13.03 -28.70
C ARG A 59 -7.33 14.55 -28.78
#